data_AF-A0AB33A627-F1
#
_entry.id   AF-A0AB33A627-F1
#
_cell.length_a   1.000
_cell.length_b   1.000
_cell.length_c   1.000
_cell.angle_alpha   90.00
_cell.angle_beta   90.00
_cell.angle_gamma   90.00
#
_symmetry.space_group_name_H-M   'P 1'
#
loop_
_entity.id
_entity.type
_entity.pdbx_description
1 polymer ?
#
loop_
_entity_poly.entity_id
_entity_poly.type
_entity_poly.pdbx_seq_one_letter_code
_entity_poly.pdbx_strand_id
1 'polypeptide(L)'
;MSLNVVPEGLTAASAAVEALTARLAAVNAAAAPVISAVMPPAADPVSIQSAALFSAHGLERTGAGARAAYELGRSGVGATEAAASYTVGDIQAAATYLPGIA
;
A
#
# COMPACT_ATOMS: atom_id res chain seq x y z
N MET A 1 -2.18 -11.93 27.94
CA MET A 1 -2.99 -11.50 26.78
C MET A 1 -2.63 -12.43 25.63
N SER A 2 -3.56 -13.25 25.13
CA SER A 2 -3.33 -14.15 24.00
C SER A 2 -3.93 -13.54 22.72
N LEU A 3 -3.17 -13.55 21.63
CA LEU A 3 -3.63 -13.08 20.32
C LEU A 3 -4.05 -14.30 19.50
N ASN A 4 -5.27 -14.30 18.97
CA ASN A 4 -5.74 -15.34 18.06
C ASN A 4 -5.33 -14.96 16.63
N VAL A 5 -4.15 -15.39 16.21
CA VAL A 5 -3.61 -15.11 14.88
C VAL A 5 -3.65 -16.36 14.03
N VAL A 6 -4.03 -16.20 12.76
CA VAL A 6 -4.02 -17.27 11.75
C VAL A 6 -2.97 -16.90 10.70
N PRO A 7 -1.78 -17.55 10.68
CA PRO A 7 -0.69 -17.18 9.78
C PRO A 7 -1.08 -17.22 8.30
N GLU A 8 -1.89 -18.19 7.88
CA GLU A 8 -2.38 -18.30 6.50
C GLU A 8 -3.29 -17.13 6.11
N GLY A 9 -4.04 -16.59 7.07
CA GLY A 9 -4.83 -15.38 6.88
C GLY A 9 -3.95 -14.16 6.64
N LEU A 10 -2.82 -14.08 7.36
CA LEU A 10 -1.85 -13.00 7.18
C LEU A 10 -1.11 -13.09 5.83
N THR A 11 -0.76 -14.29 5.37
CA THR A 11 -0.14 -14.46 4.03
C THR A 11 -1.12 -14.08 2.91
N ALA A 12 -2.38 -14.52 3.01
CA ALA A 12 -3.42 -14.16 2.06
C ALA A 12 -3.69 -12.64 2.03
N ALA A 13 -3.76 -12.01 3.21
CA ALA A 13 -3.92 -10.57 3.32
C ALA A 13 -2.74 -9.82 2.71
N SER A 14 -1.51 -10.29 2.93
CA SER A 14 -0.30 -9.67 2.37
C SER A 14 -0.30 -9.70 0.84
N ALA A 15 -0.68 -10.83 0.23
CA ALA A 15 -0.82 -10.94 -1.22
C ALA A 15 -1.91 -9.99 -1.78
N ALA A 16 -3.02 -9.84 -1.07
CA ALA A 16 -4.07 -8.89 -1.46
C ALA A 16 -3.58 -7.43 -1.37
N VAL A 17 -2.79 -7.09 -0.35
CA VAL A 17 -2.16 -5.77 -0.18
C VAL A 17 -1.15 -5.48 -1.29
N GLU A 18 -0.35 -6.47 -1.70
CA GLU A 18 0.55 -6.35 -2.84
C GLU A 18 -0.20 -6.05 -4.14
N ALA A 19 -1.27 -6.82 -4.43
CA ALA A 19 -2.11 -6.59 -5.60
C ALA A 19 -2.78 -5.21 -5.58
N LEU A 20 -3.25 -4.75 -4.41
CA LEU A 20 -3.84 -3.43 -4.24
C LEU A 20 -2.79 -2.32 -4.43
N THR A 21 -1.57 -2.53 -3.96
CA THR A 21 -0.44 -1.60 -4.13
C THR A 21 -0.10 -1.44 -5.62
N ALA A 22 0.01 -2.55 -6.35
CA ALA A 22 0.25 -2.54 -7.79
C ALA A 22 -0.87 -1.80 -8.54
N ARG A 23 -2.13 -2.08 -8.20
CA ARG A 23 -3.28 -1.40 -8.80
C ARG A 23 -3.27 0.11 -8.51
N LEU A 24 -3.00 0.51 -7.27
CA LEU A 24 -2.91 1.92 -6.89
C LEU A 24 -1.81 2.64 -7.67
N ALA A 25 -0.61 2.06 -7.74
CA ALA A 25 0.51 2.62 -8.48
C ALA A 25 0.17 2.79 -9.97
N ALA A 26 -0.42 1.77 -10.60
CA ALA A 26 -0.80 1.81 -12.00
C ALA A 26 -1.86 2.90 -12.29
N VAL A 27 -2.93 2.96 -11.50
CA VAL A 27 -4.00 3.96 -11.69
C VAL A 27 -3.49 5.37 -11.40
N ASN A 28 -2.65 5.56 -10.38
CA ASN A 28 -2.04 6.85 -10.07
C ASN A 28 -1.13 7.34 -11.22
N ALA A 29 -0.29 6.45 -11.76
CA ALA A 29 0.58 6.78 -12.89
C ALA A 29 -0.23 7.12 -14.17
N ALA A 30 -1.32 6.40 -14.43
CA ALA A 30 -2.20 6.68 -15.56
C ALA A 30 -2.94 8.03 -15.43
N ALA A 31 -3.32 8.43 -14.22
CA ALA A 31 -4.01 9.69 -13.96
C ALA A 31 -3.07 10.91 -13.91
N ALA A 32 -1.81 10.71 -13.51
CA ALA A 32 -0.83 11.78 -13.31
C ALA A 32 -0.76 12.82 -14.44
N PRO A 33 -0.61 12.45 -15.74
CA PRO A 33 -0.52 13.45 -16.81
C PRO A 33 -1.83 14.22 -17.02
N VAL A 34 -2.97 13.61 -16.72
CA VAL A 34 -4.30 14.22 -16.92
C VAL A 34 -4.57 15.29 -15.87
N ILE A 35 -4.18 15.04 -14.62
CA ILE A 35 -4.50 15.91 -13.49
C ILE A 35 -3.44 16.99 -13.23
N SER A 36 -2.20 16.77 -13.65
CA SER A 36 -1.08 17.68 -13.35
C SER A 36 -0.71 18.66 -14.49
N ALA A 37 -1.30 18.51 -15.67
CA ALA A 37 -1.02 19.34 -16.83
C ALA A 37 -2.31 19.96 -17.42
N VAL A 38 -3.08 20.65 -16.57
CA VAL A 38 -4.35 21.28 -16.99
C VAL A 38 -4.06 22.55 -17.78
N MET A 39 -4.62 22.63 -18.98
CA MET A 39 -4.50 23.82 -19.83
C MET A 39 -5.62 24.83 -19.59
N PRO A 40 -5.33 26.15 -19.61
CA PRO A 40 -6.35 27.18 -19.54
C PRO A 40 -7.35 27.05 -20.70
N PRO A 41 -8.68 27.11 -20.45
CA PRO A 41 -9.68 27.09 -21.51
C PRO A 41 -9.73 28.40 -22.32
N ALA A 42 -9.24 29.50 -21.74
CA ALA A 42 -9.15 30.82 -22.36
C ALA A 42 -7.96 31.62 -21.79
N ALA A 43 -7.64 32.75 -22.43
CA ALA A 43 -6.50 33.60 -22.07
C ALA A 43 -6.82 34.64 -20.98
N ASP A 44 -8.02 34.63 -20.41
CA ASP A 44 -8.37 35.53 -19.31
C ASP A 44 -7.65 35.12 -18.00
N PRO A 45 -7.41 36.07 -17.08
CA PRO A 45 -6.67 35.80 -15.85
C PRO A 45 -7.27 34.69 -14.97
N VAL A 46 -8.60 34.53 -14.97
CA VAL A 46 -9.27 33.52 -14.13
C VAL A 46 -9.01 32.13 -14.70
N SER A 47 -9.16 31.95 -16.01
CA SER A 47 -8.84 30.69 -16.70
C SER A 47 -7.40 30.24 -16.48
N ILE A 48 -6.44 31.16 -16.58
CA ILE A 48 -5.01 30.87 -16.35
C ILE A 48 -4.78 30.46 -14.89
N GLN A 49 -5.32 31.23 -13.93
CA GLN A 49 -5.16 30.94 -12.51
C GLN A 49 -5.78 29.59 -12.12
N SER A 50 -7.00 29.30 -12.58
CA SER A 50 -7.67 28.04 -12.28
C SER A 50 -6.89 26.84 -12.83
N ALA A 51 -6.42 26.89 -14.07
CA ALA A 51 -5.62 25.83 -14.67
C ALA A 51 -4.29 25.58 -13.90
N ALA A 52 -3.63 26.66 -13.47
CA ALA A 52 -2.42 26.55 -12.64
C ALA A 52 -2.70 25.91 -11.27
N LEU A 53 -3.78 26.30 -10.60
CA LEU A 53 -4.18 25.72 -9.31
C LEU A 53 -4.56 24.24 -9.43
N PHE A 54 -5.33 23.87 -10.44
CA PHE A 54 -5.67 22.46 -10.69
C PHE A 54 -4.43 21.62 -10.98
N SER A 55 -3.50 22.13 -11.79
CA SER A 55 -2.23 21.46 -12.08
C SER A 55 -1.40 21.24 -10.82
N ALA A 56 -1.28 22.27 -9.96
CA ALA A 56 -0.58 22.16 -8.68
C ALA A 56 -1.22 21.11 -7.76
N HIS A 57 -2.55 21.12 -7.61
CA HIS A 57 -3.25 20.09 -6.86
C HIS A 57 -3.10 18.68 -7.46
N GLY A 58 -3.04 18.57 -8.78
CA GLY A 58 -2.75 17.31 -9.47
C GLY A 58 -1.37 16.75 -9.12
N LEU A 59 -0.36 17.61 -9.04
CA LEU A 59 0.99 17.23 -8.60
C LEU A 59 1.00 16.76 -7.14
N GLU A 60 0.38 17.52 -6.23
CA GLU A 60 0.24 17.15 -4.82
C GLU A 60 -0.46 15.79 -4.68
N ARG A 61 -1.56 15.58 -5.41
CA ARG A 61 -2.33 14.34 -5.37
C ARG A 61 -1.55 13.16 -5.90
N THR A 62 -0.79 13.35 -6.98
CA THR A 62 0.09 12.32 -7.57
C THR A 62 1.18 11.91 -6.58
N GLY A 63 1.80 12.88 -5.90
CA GLY A 63 2.78 12.63 -4.85
C GLY A 63 2.19 11.88 -3.65
N ALA A 64 0.99 12.28 -3.21
CA ALA A 64 0.26 11.59 -2.15
C ALA A 64 -0.09 10.14 -2.55
N GLY A 65 -0.49 9.92 -3.81
CA GLY A 65 -0.77 8.58 -4.35
C GLY A 65 0.48 7.68 -4.37
N ALA A 66 1.63 8.23 -4.77
CA ALA A 66 2.90 7.51 -4.74
C ALA A 66 3.31 7.13 -3.30
N ARG A 67 3.17 8.06 -2.34
CA ARG A 67 3.44 7.78 -0.93
C ARG A 67 2.49 6.72 -0.36
N ALA A 68 1.20 6.79 -0.71
CA ALA A 68 0.23 5.80 -0.28
C ALA A 68 0.58 4.39 -0.80
N ALA A 69 1.02 4.26 -2.05
CA ALA A 69 1.49 2.98 -2.59
C ALA A 69 2.74 2.47 -1.84
N TYR A 70 3.68 3.34 -1.51
CA TYR A 70 4.86 2.97 -0.72
C TYR A 70 4.51 2.45 0.68
N GLU A 71 3.69 3.20 1.44
CA GLU A 71 3.30 2.79 2.81
C GLU A 71 2.45 1.52 2.80
N LEU A 72 1.56 1.36 1.81
CA LEU A 72 0.76 0.15 1.66
C LEU A 72 1.65 -1.06 1.36
N GLY A 73 2.61 -0.93 0.44
CA GLY A 73 3.59 -1.98 0.16
C GLY A 73 4.41 -2.35 1.41
N ARG A 74 4.88 -1.35 2.16
CA ARG A 74 5.58 -1.56 3.43
C ARG A 74 4.72 -2.31 4.44
N SER A 75 3.42 -2.01 4.53
CA SER A 75 2.50 -2.73 5.41
C SER A 75 2.31 -4.19 5.01
N GLY A 76 2.28 -4.50 3.70
CA GLY A 76 2.19 -5.87 3.19
C GLY A 76 3.42 -6.71 3.55
N VAL A 77 4.62 -6.12 3.50
CA VAL A 77 5.85 -6.76 3.97
C VAL A 77 5.75 -7.08 5.46
N GLY A 78 5.32 -6.12 6.29
CA GLY A 78 5.15 -6.33 7.73
C GLY A 78 4.12 -7.43 8.06
N ALA A 79 3.05 -7.55 7.28
CA ALA A 79 2.08 -8.63 7.44
C ALA A 79 2.65 -10.00 7.06
N THR A 80 3.54 -10.07 6.06
CA THR A 80 4.26 -11.30 5.68
C THR A 80 5.25 -11.71 6.76
N GLU A 81 6.02 -10.76 7.29
CA GLU A 81 6.94 -10.97 8.41
C GLU A 81 6.20 -11.48 9.66
N ALA A 82 5.05 -10.87 9.97
CA ALA A 82 4.19 -11.33 11.06
C ALA A 82 3.72 -12.76 10.83
N ALA A 83 3.24 -13.10 9.62
CA ALA A 83 2.83 -14.46 9.28
C ALA A 83 3.95 -15.46 9.56
N ALA A 84 5.16 -15.20 9.07
CA ALA A 84 6.32 -16.06 9.30
C ALA A 84 6.65 -16.18 10.80
N SER A 85 6.61 -15.08 11.55
CA SER A 85 6.89 -15.08 12.98
C SER A 85 5.88 -15.93 13.76
N TYR A 86 4.58 -15.83 13.45
CA TYR A 86 3.56 -16.63 14.11
C TYR A 86 3.68 -18.11 13.73
N THR A 87 3.89 -18.44 12.45
CA THR A 87 4.12 -19.84 12.03
C THR A 87 5.30 -20.47 12.77
N VAL A 88 6.44 -19.78 12.84
CA VAL A 88 7.62 -20.30 13.56
C VAL A 88 7.35 -20.41 15.05
N GLY A 89 6.71 -19.40 15.65
CA GLY A 89 6.34 -19.41 17.07
C GLY A 89 5.44 -20.59 17.44
N ASP A 90 4.43 -20.87 16.62
CA ASP A 90 3.50 -21.98 16.83
C ASP A 90 4.20 -23.34 16.74
N ILE A 91 5.13 -23.52 15.78
CA ILE A 91 5.94 -24.74 15.66
C ILE A 91 6.82 -24.94 16.90
N GLN A 92 7.49 -23.88 17.38
CA GLN A 92 8.35 -23.96 18.57
C GLN A 92 7.54 -24.25 19.85
N ALA A 93 6.37 -23.63 19.99
CA ALA A 93 5.46 -23.90 21.09
C ALA A 93 4.97 -25.36 21.08
N ALA A 94 4.57 -25.87 19.91
CA ALA A 94 4.16 -27.26 19.76
C ALA A 94 5.29 -28.25 20.09
N ALA A 95 6.54 -27.95 19.68
CA ALA A 95 7.70 -28.79 19.96
C ALA A 95 7.99 -28.96 21.46
N THR A 96 7.63 -27.98 22.30
CA THR A 96 7.79 -28.07 23.76
C THR A 96 6.93 -29.17 24.39
N TYR A 97 5.85 -29.57 23.70
CA TYR A 97 4.93 -30.62 24.15
C TYR A 97 5.22 -32.01 23.54
N LEU A 98 6.20 -32.14 22.64
CA LEU A 98 6.66 -33.44 22.16
C LEU A 98 7.66 -34.03 23.19
N PRO A 99 7.33 -35.12 23.90
CA PRO A 99 8.32 -35.82 24.72
C PRO A 99 9.42 -36.39 23.82
N GLY A 100 10.67 -36.28 24.28
CA GLY A 100 11.90 -36.47 23.51
C GLY A 100 11.89 -37.62 22.49
N ILE A 101 12.11 -37.25 21.22
CA ILE A 101 12.80 -38.12 20.26
C ILE A 101 14.29 -37.77 20.40
N ALA A 102 14.92 -38.26 21.47
CA ALA A 102 16.36 -38.20 21.69
C ALA A 102 16.85 -39.60 22.06
#